data_AF-A0A3N9MRC1-F1
#
_entry.id   AF-A0A3N9MRC1-F1
#
_cell.length_a   1.000
_cell.length_b   1.000
_cell.length_c   1.000
_cell.angle_alpha   90.00
_cell.angle_beta   90.00
_cell.angle_gamma   90.00
#
_symmetry.space_group_name_H-M   'P 1'
#
loop_
_entity.id
_entity.type
_entity.pdbx_description
1 polymer ?
#
loop_
_entity_poly.entity_id
_entity_poly.type
_entity_poly.pdbx_seq_one_letter_code
_entity_poly.pdbx_strand_id
1 'polypeptide(L)'
;MHYWEEIMKDKISHSICVFIVAAWLFLIPNQSLIFLFAQETLLSNGFAYMEDTIANVWQTIESVPFPVKLFTGNIERGLIIFGGTGSRQGAFLTDLESNQWATIADAPFDVMGVCGDNAFGPVVFGGNNNRQVSYMRRYTDNTWIAVQSAPFAIKDITGTNEFGLIIAGGIDSKEVAYIKSYASNEWIPVANAPFSITKIAGSNQRGVIIVGGRENRQVAYMKDYSENKWYIIADAPFPVIDIAGNNATGPVIIGQNRKMAYMDNYKENIWKLIADTPYPVYQITGTNDGGVIVCGKIPGTVATDSERPVRGIVLKTSVVEFTERGDLGIQDAGAIVAEWLTTSLNKTGAFEVYERLSLSTLMEEHKLGMTGLLDDETIAEIGRIRGVDAIVTGSVIKFGDIISVTAKVIDVETAKIIKSSDIKVTDINEISSGIDELAGELARE
;
A
#
# COMPACT_ATOMS: atom_id res chain seq x y z
N MET A 1 -45.42 -18.49 43.39
CA MET A 1 -44.66 -19.05 42.26
C MET A 1 -45.61 -19.68 41.22
N HIS A 2 -46.70 -18.98 40.88
CA HIS A 2 -47.72 -19.43 39.90
C HIS A 2 -48.57 -18.25 39.38
N TYR A 3 -48.02 -17.03 39.36
CA TYR A 3 -48.70 -15.83 38.85
C TYR A 3 -47.79 -14.98 37.94
N TRP A 4 -46.60 -15.50 37.60
CA TRP A 4 -45.61 -14.84 36.74
C TRP A 4 -45.20 -15.70 35.52
N GLU A 5 -45.71 -16.93 35.40
CA GLU A 5 -45.39 -17.81 34.26
C GLU A 5 -46.30 -17.59 33.03
N GLU A 6 -47.41 -16.86 33.17
CA GLU A 6 -48.33 -16.57 32.04
C GLU A 6 -48.05 -15.25 31.31
N ILE A 7 -47.15 -14.39 31.81
CA ILE A 7 -46.82 -13.10 31.16
C ILE A 7 -45.60 -13.19 30.23
N MET A 8 -44.86 -14.31 30.22
CA MET A 8 -43.64 -14.49 29.39
C MET A 8 -43.83 -15.34 28.13
N LYS A 9 -45.04 -15.39 27.56
CA LYS A 9 -45.28 -16.13 26.30
C LYS A 9 -45.49 -15.30 25.05
N ASP A 10 -45.37 -13.97 25.10
CA ASP A 10 -45.44 -13.16 23.87
C ASP A 10 -44.38 -12.04 23.85
N LYS A 11 -43.58 -12.08 22.78
CA LYS A 11 -42.71 -11.03 22.20
C LYS A 11 -42.17 -9.95 23.15
N ILE A 12 -40.85 -9.90 23.39
CA ILE A 12 -40.06 -8.66 23.51
C ILE A 12 -38.54 -8.94 23.35
N SER A 13 -38.00 -8.43 22.23
CA SER A 13 -36.74 -7.69 22.02
C SER A 13 -35.48 -7.94 22.88
N HIS A 14 -34.36 -8.13 22.16
CA HIS A 14 -32.95 -8.13 22.57
C HIS A 14 -32.46 -6.82 23.25
N SER A 15 -32.91 -6.48 24.46
CA SER A 15 -32.34 -5.31 25.18
C SER A 15 -32.24 -5.42 26.70
N ILE A 16 -32.37 -6.61 27.31
CA ILE A 16 -32.34 -6.75 28.78
C ILE A 16 -31.37 -7.85 29.26
N CYS A 17 -30.19 -7.95 28.65
CA CYS A 17 -29.07 -8.71 29.22
C CYS A 17 -27.95 -7.83 29.82
N VAL A 18 -28.08 -6.50 29.77
CA VAL A 18 -27.00 -5.58 30.20
C VAL A 18 -27.10 -5.14 31.67
N PHE A 19 -28.20 -5.42 32.39
CA PHE A 19 -28.42 -4.83 33.72
C PHE A 19 -28.31 -5.74 34.94
N ILE A 20 -27.88 -7.01 34.82
CA ILE A 20 -27.79 -7.92 36.00
C ILE A 20 -26.35 -8.28 36.41
N VAL A 21 -25.31 -7.90 35.66
CA VAL A 21 -23.91 -8.18 36.07
C VAL A 21 -23.26 -7.02 36.86
N ALA A 22 -23.89 -5.84 36.93
CA ALA A 22 -23.31 -4.65 37.57
C ALA A 22 -23.38 -4.60 39.11
N ALA A 23 -23.86 -5.65 39.80
CA ALA A 23 -24.12 -5.59 41.25
C ALA A 23 -23.19 -6.45 42.14
N TRP A 24 -22.06 -6.96 41.63
CA TRP A 24 -21.14 -7.81 42.42
C TRP A 24 -19.67 -7.37 42.43
N LEU A 25 -19.32 -6.20 41.88
CA LEU A 25 -17.92 -5.76 41.72
C LEU A 25 -17.55 -4.50 42.54
N PHE A 26 -18.09 -4.35 43.75
CA PHE A 26 -17.79 -3.22 44.65
C PHE A 26 -17.07 -3.58 45.96
N LEU A 27 -16.41 -4.73 46.04
CA LEU A 27 -15.59 -5.10 47.20
C LEU A 27 -14.34 -5.86 46.75
N ILE A 28 -13.25 -5.15 46.46
CA ILE A 28 -11.84 -5.48 46.78
C ILE A 28 -10.96 -4.34 46.20
N PRO A 29 -10.17 -3.63 47.03
CA PRO A 29 -9.18 -2.66 46.55
C PRO A 29 -7.81 -3.33 46.31
N ASN A 30 -7.09 -2.84 45.31
CA ASN A 30 -5.71 -3.20 44.90
C ASN A 30 -5.51 -4.60 44.28
N GLN A 31 -5.39 -4.67 42.95
CA GLN A 31 -4.10 -4.67 42.25
C GLN A 31 -4.32 -4.54 40.73
N SER A 32 -3.33 -3.94 40.08
CA SER A 32 -3.15 -3.69 38.65
C SER A 32 -3.68 -4.81 37.75
N LEU A 33 -4.75 -4.52 36.99
CA LEU A 33 -5.16 -5.32 35.84
C LEU A 33 -5.62 -4.37 34.73
N ILE A 34 -4.70 -4.24 33.78
CA ILE A 34 -4.91 -3.85 32.39
C ILE A 34 -6.17 -4.58 31.89
N PHE A 35 -7.26 -3.86 31.64
CA PHE A 35 -8.34 -4.27 30.73
C PHE A 35 -9.35 -3.13 30.62
N LEU A 36 -9.17 -2.28 29.62
CA LEU A 36 -10.21 -1.70 28.76
C LEU A 36 -9.52 -0.72 27.79
N PHE A 37 -10.12 -0.53 26.61
CA PHE A 37 -9.61 0.12 25.39
C PHE A 37 -8.79 -0.83 24.50
N ALA A 38 -9.14 -1.13 23.26
CA ALA A 38 -10.23 -0.68 22.40
C ALA A 38 -10.79 -1.88 21.63
N GLN A 39 -12.08 -1.84 21.32
CA GLN A 39 -12.63 -2.64 20.23
C GLN A 39 -12.01 -2.06 18.94
N GLU A 40 -10.92 -2.65 18.46
CA GLU A 40 -10.44 -2.40 17.10
C GLU A 40 -11.58 -2.77 16.15
N THR A 41 -12.13 -1.76 15.49
CA THR A 41 -13.15 -1.98 14.47
C THR A 41 -12.40 -2.45 13.23
N LEU A 42 -12.27 -3.78 13.10
CA LEU A 42 -11.56 -4.48 12.04
C LEU A 42 -11.97 -3.94 10.66
N LEU A 43 -11.02 -3.39 9.90
CA LEU A 43 -11.17 -3.21 8.46
C LEU A 43 -11.47 -4.59 7.85
N SER A 44 -12.67 -4.79 7.31
CA SER A 44 -12.99 -5.99 6.54
C SER A 44 -12.38 -5.85 5.15
N ASN A 45 -11.10 -6.21 5.01
CA ASN A 45 -10.55 -6.45 3.68
C ASN A 45 -11.28 -7.67 3.10
N GLY A 46 -11.96 -7.47 1.98
CA GLY A 46 -12.65 -8.54 1.28
C GLY A 46 -11.69 -9.22 0.32
N PHE A 47 -11.74 -10.54 0.31
CA PHE A 47 -11.14 -11.34 -0.75
C PHE A 47 -12.25 -11.81 -1.68
N ALA A 48 -11.98 -11.73 -2.97
CA ALA A 48 -12.83 -12.32 -3.99
C ALA A 48 -11.96 -13.09 -4.97
N TYR A 49 -12.49 -14.17 -5.51
CA TYR A 49 -11.78 -14.96 -6.51
C TYR A 49 -12.69 -15.31 -7.68
N MET A 50 -12.06 -15.59 -8.81
CA MET A 50 -12.68 -16.00 -10.05
C MET A 50 -11.91 -17.20 -10.58
N GLU A 51 -12.54 -18.37 -10.56
CA GLU A 51 -11.93 -19.66 -10.98
C GLU A 51 -11.56 -19.67 -12.46
N ASP A 52 -12.44 -19.11 -13.29
CA ASP A 52 -12.24 -19.03 -14.74
C ASP A 52 -12.47 -17.59 -15.19
N THR A 53 -11.40 -16.98 -15.71
CA THR A 53 -11.42 -15.61 -16.24
C THR A 53 -12.37 -15.44 -17.44
N ILE A 54 -12.72 -16.55 -18.11
CA ILE A 54 -13.71 -16.61 -19.19
C ILE A 54 -15.13 -16.73 -18.61
N ALA A 55 -15.33 -17.55 -17.58
CA ALA A 55 -16.64 -17.75 -16.95
C ALA A 55 -17.15 -16.49 -16.23
N ASN A 56 -16.23 -15.65 -15.74
CA ASN A 56 -16.53 -14.30 -15.26
C ASN A 56 -17.53 -14.26 -14.08
N VAL A 57 -17.40 -15.20 -13.15
CA VAL A 57 -18.21 -15.27 -11.92
C VAL A 57 -17.30 -15.10 -10.71
N TRP A 58 -17.65 -14.15 -9.84
CA TRP A 58 -16.92 -13.86 -8.61
C TRP A 58 -17.50 -14.61 -7.41
N GLN A 59 -16.61 -15.14 -6.59
CA GLN A 59 -16.90 -15.72 -5.28
C GLN A 59 -16.17 -14.94 -4.19
N THR A 60 -16.67 -14.95 -2.95
CA THR A 60 -16.08 -14.21 -1.81
C THR A 60 -15.54 -15.17 -0.77
N ILE A 61 -14.42 -14.81 -0.15
CA ILE A 61 -13.87 -15.52 1.00
C ILE A 61 -14.25 -14.72 2.24
N GLU A 62 -15.00 -15.34 3.14
CA GLU A 62 -15.48 -14.71 4.37
C GLU A 62 -14.45 -14.88 5.48
N SER A 63 -14.30 -13.90 6.38
CA SER A 63 -13.51 -13.99 7.61
C SER A 63 -11.99 -14.27 7.44
N VAL A 64 -11.17 -13.33 7.91
CA VAL A 64 -9.71 -13.49 8.00
C VAL A 64 -9.26 -13.43 9.46
N PRO A 65 -8.19 -14.16 9.84
CA PRO A 65 -7.74 -14.26 11.23
C PRO A 65 -7.22 -12.94 11.82
N PHE A 66 -6.81 -11.99 10.98
CA PHE A 66 -6.30 -10.68 11.36
C PHE A 66 -6.43 -9.67 10.20
N PRO A 67 -6.29 -8.35 10.45
CA PRO A 67 -6.23 -7.34 9.39
C PRO A 67 -5.11 -7.64 8.38
N VAL A 68 -5.46 -7.90 7.12
CA VAL A 68 -4.51 -8.30 6.08
C VAL A 68 -3.93 -7.09 5.36
N LYS A 69 -2.61 -6.99 5.25
CA LYS A 69 -1.91 -5.99 4.41
C LYS A 69 -1.51 -6.57 3.06
N LEU A 70 -1.14 -7.86 3.05
CA LEU A 70 -0.48 -8.51 1.92
C LEU A 70 -1.02 -9.92 1.72
N PHE A 71 -1.07 -10.38 0.48
CA PHE A 71 -1.41 -11.77 0.20
C PHE A 71 -0.71 -12.30 -1.06
N THR A 72 -0.67 -13.62 -1.17
CA THR A 72 -0.23 -14.38 -2.34
C THR A 72 -0.95 -15.72 -2.37
N GLY A 73 -0.83 -16.47 -3.46
CA GLY A 73 -1.34 -17.83 -3.57
C GLY A 73 -1.94 -18.10 -4.93
N ASN A 74 -2.82 -19.08 -4.98
CA ASN A 74 -3.61 -19.40 -6.16
C ASN A 74 -4.86 -20.19 -5.76
N ILE A 75 -5.80 -20.35 -6.67
CA ILE A 75 -7.07 -21.00 -6.37
C ILE A 75 -6.86 -22.48 -6.03
N GLU A 76 -5.99 -23.18 -6.77
CA GLU A 76 -5.77 -24.62 -6.60
C GLU A 76 -5.15 -25.01 -5.23
N ARG A 77 -4.31 -24.15 -4.67
CA ARG A 77 -3.53 -24.42 -3.45
C ARG A 77 -3.95 -23.54 -2.28
N GLY A 78 -4.78 -22.54 -2.54
CA GLY A 78 -5.26 -21.57 -1.56
C GLY A 78 -4.36 -20.35 -1.36
N LEU A 79 -4.56 -19.68 -0.24
CA LEU A 79 -4.04 -18.35 0.05
C LEU A 79 -3.02 -18.34 1.18
N ILE A 80 -2.14 -17.34 1.13
CA ILE A 80 -1.26 -16.94 2.21
C ILE A 80 -1.46 -15.45 2.44
N ILE A 81 -1.63 -15.04 3.69
CA ILE A 81 -1.85 -13.65 4.09
C ILE A 81 -0.82 -13.21 5.14
N PHE A 82 -0.46 -11.93 5.09
CA PHE A 82 0.37 -11.26 6.09
C PHE A 82 -0.26 -9.96 6.54
N GLY A 83 -0.15 -9.65 7.82
CA GLY A 83 -0.80 -8.49 8.43
C GLY A 83 -0.60 -8.38 9.94
N GLY A 84 -1.58 -7.78 10.59
CA GLY A 84 -1.54 -7.49 12.04
C GLY A 84 -0.46 -6.48 12.44
N THR A 85 -0.10 -6.47 13.72
CA THR A 85 0.90 -5.54 14.26
C THR A 85 2.26 -5.73 13.59
N GLY A 86 2.78 -4.66 12.97
CA GLY A 86 4.04 -4.70 12.21
C GLY A 86 3.97 -5.48 10.89
N SER A 87 2.78 -5.93 10.44
CA SER A 87 2.63 -6.77 9.24
C SER A 87 3.37 -8.12 9.30
N ARG A 88 3.68 -8.61 10.51
CA ARG A 88 4.51 -9.82 10.71
C ARG A 88 3.70 -11.10 10.87
N GLN A 89 2.42 -10.98 11.23
CA GLN A 89 1.56 -12.14 11.46
C GLN A 89 1.24 -12.79 10.12
N GLY A 90 1.46 -14.10 10.02
CA GLY A 90 1.18 -14.89 8.82
C GLY A 90 0.13 -15.95 9.07
N ALA A 91 -0.73 -16.19 8.07
CA ALA A 91 -1.64 -17.32 8.05
C ALA A 91 -1.83 -17.83 6.62
N PHE A 92 -2.26 -19.08 6.50
CA PHE A 92 -2.58 -19.70 5.22
C PHE A 92 -3.88 -20.48 5.28
N LEU A 93 -4.50 -20.64 4.12
CA LEU A 93 -5.71 -21.39 3.87
C LEU A 93 -5.43 -22.29 2.68
N THR A 94 -5.59 -23.61 2.80
CA THR A 94 -5.29 -24.55 1.71
C THR A 94 -6.47 -24.81 0.76
N ASP A 95 -7.67 -24.50 1.22
CA ASP A 95 -8.92 -24.68 0.48
C ASP A 95 -9.80 -23.46 0.71
N LEU A 96 -10.08 -22.72 -0.35
CA LEU A 96 -10.86 -21.47 -0.32
C LEU A 96 -12.30 -21.69 0.15
N GLU A 97 -12.86 -22.90 -0.02
CA GLU A 97 -14.22 -23.22 0.42
C GLU A 97 -14.29 -23.54 1.91
N SER A 98 -13.26 -24.22 2.45
CA SER A 98 -13.23 -24.66 3.85
C SER A 98 -13.18 -23.51 4.87
N ASN A 99 -12.58 -22.39 4.45
CA ASN A 99 -12.27 -21.24 5.30
C ASN A 99 -11.54 -21.59 6.62
N GLN A 100 -10.77 -22.69 6.63
CA GLN A 100 -9.98 -23.13 7.78
C GLN A 100 -8.57 -22.54 7.75
N TRP A 101 -8.40 -21.39 8.38
CA TRP A 101 -7.09 -20.73 8.49
C TRP A 101 -6.17 -21.41 9.50
N ALA A 102 -4.90 -21.56 9.12
CA ALA A 102 -3.82 -21.96 10.02
C ALA A 102 -2.78 -20.82 10.12
N THR A 103 -2.35 -20.52 11.34
CA THR A 103 -1.32 -19.50 11.58
C THR A 103 0.09 -20.09 11.44
N ILE A 104 1.04 -19.23 11.07
CA ILE A 104 2.47 -19.54 11.01
C ILE A 104 3.24 -18.63 11.96
N ALA A 105 4.50 -18.97 12.24
CA ALA A 105 5.38 -18.14 13.04
C ALA A 105 5.53 -16.75 12.41
N ASP A 106 5.55 -15.72 13.26
CA ASP A 106 5.72 -14.33 12.82
C ASP A 106 6.97 -14.18 11.94
N ALA A 107 6.83 -13.37 10.88
CA ALA A 107 7.94 -13.01 10.03
C ALA A 107 9.07 -12.38 10.86
N PRO A 108 10.34 -12.56 10.47
CA PRO A 108 11.49 -12.06 11.25
C PRO A 108 11.65 -10.53 11.22
N PHE A 109 10.89 -9.84 10.36
CA PHE A 109 10.88 -8.40 10.17
C PHE A 109 9.51 -7.96 9.64
N ASP A 110 9.23 -6.65 9.69
CA ASP A 110 8.02 -6.07 9.14
C ASP A 110 7.93 -6.35 7.63
N VAL A 111 6.84 -6.99 7.22
CA VAL A 111 6.68 -7.48 5.84
C VAL A 111 6.16 -6.38 4.94
N MET A 112 6.91 -6.10 3.88
CA MET A 112 6.60 -5.08 2.87
C MET A 112 6.05 -5.69 1.58
N GLY A 113 6.35 -6.96 1.32
CA GLY A 113 5.74 -7.74 0.24
C GLY A 113 5.97 -9.23 0.40
N VAL A 114 5.13 -10.00 -0.29
CA VAL A 114 5.07 -11.46 -0.21
C VAL A 114 4.87 -12.06 -1.59
N CYS A 115 5.47 -13.22 -1.85
CA CYS A 115 5.13 -14.10 -2.96
C CYS A 115 5.23 -15.57 -2.53
N GLY A 116 5.02 -16.50 -3.46
CA GLY A 116 5.02 -17.93 -3.19
C GLY A 116 3.61 -18.53 -3.14
N ASP A 117 3.55 -19.83 -2.86
CA ASP A 117 2.34 -20.63 -2.86
C ASP A 117 2.33 -21.65 -1.72
N ASN A 118 1.18 -22.27 -1.46
CA ASN A 118 1.05 -23.23 -0.35
C ASN A 118 1.77 -24.58 -0.58
N ALA A 119 2.30 -24.89 -1.77
CA ALA A 119 3.08 -26.11 -1.95
C ALA A 119 4.51 -25.96 -1.45
N PHE A 120 5.08 -24.76 -1.55
CA PHE A 120 6.48 -24.50 -1.19
C PHE A 120 6.65 -23.41 -0.13
N GLY A 121 5.55 -22.84 0.34
CA GLY A 121 5.49 -21.82 1.36
C GLY A 121 5.78 -20.40 0.85
N PRO A 122 5.65 -19.41 1.75
CA PRO A 122 5.83 -18.01 1.40
C PRO A 122 7.30 -17.60 1.31
N VAL A 123 7.49 -16.49 0.60
CA VAL A 123 8.69 -15.66 0.60
C VAL A 123 8.26 -14.25 0.94
N VAL A 124 8.97 -13.61 1.86
CA VAL A 124 8.69 -12.24 2.30
C VAL A 124 9.92 -11.37 2.16
N PHE A 125 9.71 -10.08 1.89
CA PHE A 125 10.76 -9.07 2.00
C PHE A 125 10.33 -7.91 2.90
N GLY A 126 11.32 -7.20 3.42
CA GLY A 126 11.11 -6.02 4.25
C GLY A 126 12.33 -5.67 5.10
N GLY A 127 12.06 -5.21 6.31
CA GLY A 127 13.08 -4.84 7.29
C GLY A 127 14.00 -3.70 6.84
N ASN A 128 15.24 -3.71 7.31
CA ASN A 128 16.18 -2.60 7.10
C ASN A 128 16.40 -2.32 5.61
N ASN A 129 16.08 -1.09 5.19
CA ASN A 129 16.20 -0.61 3.82
C ASN A 129 15.45 -1.46 2.76
N ASN A 130 14.47 -2.29 3.17
CA ASN A 130 13.76 -3.22 2.30
C ASN A 130 14.67 -4.20 1.54
N ARG A 131 15.76 -4.65 2.18
CA ARG A 131 16.73 -5.57 1.56
C ARG A 131 16.73 -6.97 2.15
N GLN A 132 16.00 -7.18 3.25
CA GLN A 132 15.93 -8.47 3.91
C GLN A 132 14.89 -9.34 3.22
N VAL A 133 15.23 -10.60 2.97
CA VAL A 133 14.36 -11.60 2.36
C VAL A 133 14.43 -12.86 3.21
N SER A 134 13.26 -13.44 3.51
CA SER A 134 13.14 -14.69 4.22
C SER A 134 12.07 -15.57 3.59
N TYR A 135 12.23 -16.88 3.69
CA TYR A 135 11.25 -17.83 3.20
C TYR A 135 10.98 -18.94 4.21
N MET A 136 9.82 -19.58 4.09
CA MET A 136 9.45 -20.75 4.88
C MET A 136 9.22 -21.93 3.94
N ARG A 137 10.02 -22.99 4.06
CA ARG A 137 10.03 -24.11 3.10
C ARG A 137 8.84 -25.05 3.24
N ARG A 138 8.41 -25.30 4.48
CA ARG A 138 7.27 -26.14 4.83
C ARG A 138 6.57 -25.54 6.03
N TYR A 139 5.26 -25.47 5.98
CA TYR A 139 4.45 -25.00 7.11
C TYR A 139 4.63 -25.86 8.37
N THR A 140 4.91 -27.16 8.20
CA THR A 140 5.21 -28.08 9.32
C THR A 140 6.47 -27.71 10.08
N ASP A 141 7.46 -27.16 9.37
CA ASP A 141 8.74 -26.78 9.97
C ASP A 141 8.60 -25.45 10.73
N ASN A 142 7.62 -24.62 10.32
CA ASN A 142 7.24 -23.35 10.91
C ASN A 142 8.41 -22.42 11.27
N THR A 143 9.45 -22.44 10.44
CA THR A 143 10.72 -21.75 10.67
C THR A 143 11.10 -20.93 9.44
N TRP A 144 11.55 -19.70 9.70
CA TRP A 144 12.00 -18.77 8.66
C TRP A 144 13.49 -18.97 8.36
N ILE A 145 13.81 -19.01 7.07
CA ILE A 145 15.17 -19.12 6.56
C ILE A 145 15.51 -17.81 5.85
N ALA A 146 16.58 -17.16 6.30
CA ALA A 146 17.06 -15.92 5.69
C ALA A 146 17.76 -16.19 4.37
N VAL A 147 17.56 -15.30 3.41
CA VAL A 147 18.29 -15.23 2.15
C VAL A 147 19.35 -14.15 2.26
N GLN A 148 20.42 -14.23 1.46
CA GLN A 148 21.39 -13.15 1.33
C GLN A 148 20.67 -11.83 1.05
N SER A 149 21.10 -10.75 1.71
CA SER A 149 20.51 -9.42 1.50
C SER A 149 20.47 -9.06 0.01
N ALA A 150 19.34 -8.52 -0.43
CA ALA A 150 19.16 -8.11 -1.81
C ALA A 150 20.22 -7.09 -2.24
N PRO A 151 20.67 -7.07 -3.50
CA PRO A 151 21.67 -6.13 -4.00
C PRO A 151 21.19 -4.67 -3.94
N PHE A 152 19.88 -4.43 -3.98
CA PHE A 152 19.22 -3.13 -3.93
C PHE A 152 17.94 -3.19 -3.06
N ALA A 153 17.39 -2.04 -2.70
CA ALA A 153 16.12 -1.96 -1.97
C ALA A 153 14.98 -2.50 -2.82
N ILE A 154 14.22 -3.46 -2.28
CA ILE A 154 13.15 -4.15 -2.99
C ILE A 154 11.88 -3.30 -2.94
N LYS A 155 11.24 -3.16 -4.11
CA LYS A 155 9.89 -2.59 -4.23
C LYS A 155 8.83 -3.67 -4.37
N ASP A 156 9.14 -4.70 -5.15
CA ASP A 156 8.21 -5.77 -5.46
C ASP A 156 8.93 -7.09 -5.71
N ILE A 157 8.19 -8.20 -5.52
CA ILE A 157 8.74 -9.55 -5.47
C ILE A 157 7.79 -10.54 -6.14
N THR A 158 8.35 -11.54 -6.84
CA THR A 158 7.55 -12.61 -7.44
C THR A 158 8.36 -13.91 -7.56
N GLY A 159 7.71 -15.02 -7.91
CA GLY A 159 8.30 -16.35 -7.94
C GLY A 159 7.92 -17.22 -6.74
N THR A 160 8.63 -18.35 -6.59
CA THR A 160 8.29 -19.41 -5.62
C THR A 160 9.53 -19.98 -4.95
N ASN A 161 9.33 -20.62 -3.79
CA ASN A 161 10.40 -21.31 -3.07
C ASN A 161 11.03 -22.47 -3.85
N GLU A 162 10.30 -23.09 -4.77
CA GLU A 162 10.84 -24.20 -5.56
C GLU A 162 11.79 -23.73 -6.67
N PHE A 163 11.40 -22.68 -7.39
CA PHE A 163 12.10 -22.23 -8.60
C PHE A 163 12.91 -20.96 -8.41
N GLY A 164 12.86 -20.40 -7.21
CA GLY A 164 13.57 -19.20 -6.86
C GLY A 164 12.74 -17.93 -6.99
N LEU A 165 13.38 -16.87 -6.53
CA LEU A 165 12.82 -15.57 -6.32
C LEU A 165 13.25 -14.59 -7.41
N ILE A 166 12.39 -13.60 -7.68
CA ILE A 166 12.68 -12.43 -8.51
C ILE A 166 12.33 -11.19 -7.70
N ILE A 167 13.20 -10.19 -7.73
CA ILE A 167 12.99 -8.89 -7.09
C ILE A 167 13.15 -7.76 -8.10
N ALA A 168 12.38 -6.68 -7.90
CA ALA A 168 12.56 -5.42 -8.60
C ALA A 168 12.90 -4.29 -7.64
N GLY A 169 13.71 -3.36 -8.12
CA GLY A 169 14.24 -2.25 -7.34
C GLY A 169 13.21 -1.15 -7.03
N GLY A 170 13.63 -0.26 -6.12
CA GLY A 170 12.90 0.89 -5.57
C GLY A 170 12.44 1.97 -6.57
N ILE A 171 12.23 3.19 -6.06
CA ILE A 171 11.74 4.35 -6.84
C ILE A 171 12.64 4.60 -8.04
N ASP A 172 12.02 4.78 -9.22
CA ASP A 172 12.66 4.98 -10.52
C ASP A 172 13.70 3.92 -10.94
N SER A 173 13.74 2.79 -10.23
CA SER A 173 14.68 1.73 -10.52
C SER A 173 14.26 0.94 -11.76
N LYS A 174 15.27 0.53 -12.51
CA LYS A 174 15.16 -0.38 -13.65
C LYS A 174 15.80 -1.74 -13.33
N GLU A 175 16.19 -1.94 -12.08
CA GLU A 175 16.96 -3.09 -11.66
C GLU A 175 16.04 -4.27 -11.36
N VAL A 176 16.43 -5.43 -11.87
CA VAL A 176 15.81 -6.72 -11.55
C VAL A 176 16.94 -7.70 -11.24
N ALA A 177 16.72 -8.53 -10.22
CA ALA A 177 17.62 -9.62 -9.89
C ALA A 177 16.79 -10.85 -9.52
N TYR A 178 17.38 -12.02 -9.70
CA TYR A 178 16.74 -13.28 -9.34
C TYR A 178 17.73 -14.25 -8.70
N ILE A 179 17.21 -15.22 -7.95
CA ILE A 179 17.98 -16.33 -7.40
C ILE A 179 17.57 -17.60 -8.13
N LYS A 180 18.51 -18.34 -8.74
CA LYS A 180 18.21 -19.61 -9.41
C LYS A 180 17.77 -20.71 -8.47
N SER A 181 18.31 -20.72 -7.26
CA SER A 181 18.00 -21.69 -6.22
C SER A 181 18.38 -21.14 -4.85
N TYR A 182 17.52 -21.32 -3.85
CA TYR A 182 17.82 -20.96 -2.46
C TYR A 182 19.05 -21.69 -1.91
N ALA A 183 19.44 -22.83 -2.50
CA ALA A 183 20.67 -23.52 -2.13
C ALA A 183 21.94 -22.76 -2.55
N SER A 184 21.89 -22.03 -3.67
CA SER A 184 23.00 -21.17 -4.11
C SER A 184 23.08 -19.88 -3.30
N ASN A 185 21.92 -19.35 -2.89
CA ASN A 185 21.81 -18.10 -2.13
C ASN A 185 22.55 -16.92 -2.79
N GLU A 186 22.60 -16.89 -4.12
CA GLU A 186 23.29 -15.86 -4.91
C GLU A 186 22.30 -15.09 -5.78
N TRP A 187 22.39 -13.76 -5.73
CA TRP A 187 21.62 -12.86 -6.58
C TRP A 187 22.28 -12.71 -7.95
N ILE A 188 21.48 -12.91 -9.00
CA ILE A 188 21.89 -12.74 -10.38
C ILE A 188 21.15 -11.54 -10.97
N PRO A 189 21.84 -10.42 -11.25
CA PRO A 189 21.21 -9.28 -11.91
C PRO A 189 20.91 -9.61 -13.37
N VAL A 190 19.86 -9.01 -13.91
CA VAL A 190 19.56 -9.02 -15.34
C VAL A 190 19.83 -7.64 -15.95
N ALA A 191 19.74 -7.54 -17.28
CA ALA A 191 19.82 -6.26 -17.96
C ALA A 191 18.75 -5.29 -17.42
N ASN A 192 19.09 -4.00 -17.31
CA ASN A 192 18.15 -2.99 -16.85
C ASN A 192 16.87 -3.00 -17.70
N ALA A 193 15.73 -2.88 -17.02
CA ALA A 193 14.43 -2.73 -17.63
C ALA A 193 14.38 -1.51 -18.58
N PRO A 194 13.56 -1.55 -19.63
CA PRO A 194 13.41 -0.42 -20.55
C PRO A 194 12.86 0.85 -19.86
N PHE A 195 12.06 0.70 -18.81
CA PHE A 195 11.41 1.77 -18.05
C PHE A 195 11.47 1.48 -16.54
N SER A 196 11.18 2.49 -15.71
CA SER A 196 11.13 2.34 -14.25
C SER A 196 10.03 1.40 -13.82
N ILE A 197 10.32 0.51 -12.87
CA ILE A 197 9.44 -0.59 -12.48
C ILE A 197 8.56 -0.16 -11.32
N THR A 198 7.27 -0.48 -11.41
CA THR A 198 6.31 -0.32 -10.30
C THR A 198 5.91 -1.65 -9.72
N LYS A 199 5.66 -2.64 -10.59
CA LYS A 199 5.13 -3.95 -10.24
C LYS A 199 5.70 -5.06 -11.11
N ILE A 200 5.81 -6.27 -10.54
CA ILE A 200 6.31 -7.44 -11.25
C ILE A 200 5.41 -8.67 -11.05
N ALA A 201 5.37 -9.52 -12.08
CA ALA A 201 4.77 -10.84 -12.04
C ALA A 201 5.66 -11.84 -12.78
N GLY A 202 5.24 -13.11 -12.83
CA GLY A 202 5.97 -14.17 -13.49
C GLY A 202 6.68 -15.12 -12.53
N SER A 203 7.61 -15.90 -13.08
CA SER A 203 8.28 -16.94 -12.33
C SER A 203 9.66 -17.21 -12.89
N ASN A 204 10.54 -17.78 -12.07
CA ASN A 204 11.90 -18.00 -12.54
C ASN A 204 12.03 -18.99 -13.70
N GLN A 205 11.07 -19.89 -13.87
CA GLN A 205 11.06 -20.84 -14.98
C GLN A 205 10.55 -20.24 -16.28
N ARG A 206 9.75 -19.18 -16.19
CA ARG A 206 9.06 -18.59 -17.32
C ARG A 206 9.50 -17.16 -17.59
N GLY A 207 10.40 -16.60 -16.79
CA GLY A 207 10.80 -15.21 -16.83
C GLY A 207 9.84 -14.26 -16.12
N VAL A 208 10.23 -12.99 -16.10
CA VAL A 208 9.56 -11.91 -15.37
C VAL A 208 8.76 -11.03 -16.30
N ILE A 209 7.64 -10.51 -15.82
CA ILE A 209 6.81 -9.48 -16.45
C ILE A 209 6.90 -8.25 -15.55
N ILE A 210 7.09 -7.08 -16.16
CA ILE A 210 7.19 -5.81 -15.44
C ILE A 210 6.14 -4.83 -15.97
N VAL A 211 5.64 -4.00 -15.06
CA VAL A 211 4.83 -2.82 -15.37
C VAL A 211 5.48 -1.59 -14.80
N GLY A 212 5.29 -0.45 -15.46
CA GLY A 212 5.74 0.84 -14.98
C GLY A 212 5.78 1.91 -16.05
N GLY A 213 6.78 2.79 -15.95
CA GLY A 213 7.01 3.87 -16.91
C GLY A 213 5.84 4.85 -17.04
N ARG A 214 5.64 5.39 -18.24
CA ARG A 214 4.65 6.43 -18.53
C ARG A 214 3.26 5.99 -18.13
N GLU A 215 2.59 6.84 -17.34
CA GLU A 215 1.23 6.61 -16.82
C GLU A 215 1.08 5.29 -16.03
N ASN A 216 2.19 4.63 -15.69
CA ASN A 216 2.21 3.29 -15.13
C ASN A 216 1.47 2.25 -16.01
N ARG A 217 1.66 2.34 -17.33
CA ARG A 217 0.99 1.51 -18.34
C ARG A 217 1.93 0.71 -19.22
N GLN A 218 3.22 1.01 -19.22
CA GLN A 218 4.15 0.30 -20.09
C GLN A 218 4.39 -1.10 -19.53
N VAL A 219 4.39 -2.10 -20.42
CA VAL A 219 4.59 -3.50 -20.03
C VAL A 219 5.72 -4.11 -20.86
N ALA A 220 6.58 -4.86 -20.18
CA ALA A 220 7.66 -5.59 -20.82
C ALA A 220 7.87 -6.92 -20.10
N TYR A 221 8.48 -7.89 -20.78
CA TYR A 221 8.78 -9.18 -20.19
C TYR A 221 10.10 -9.74 -20.70
N MET A 222 10.70 -10.63 -19.91
CA MET A 222 11.75 -11.53 -20.37
C MET A 222 11.13 -12.92 -20.55
N LYS A 223 11.34 -13.57 -21.71
CA LYS A 223 10.83 -14.95 -21.94
C LYS A 223 11.43 -15.97 -20.97
N ASP A 224 12.70 -15.76 -20.64
CA ASP A 224 13.51 -16.45 -19.66
C ASP A 224 14.76 -15.58 -19.41
N TYR A 225 15.71 -16.06 -18.62
CA TYR A 225 16.93 -15.32 -18.28
C TYR A 225 18.16 -15.68 -19.12
N SER A 226 18.02 -16.59 -20.09
CA SER A 226 19.13 -17.07 -20.91
C SER A 226 19.59 -16.04 -21.94
N GLU A 227 18.65 -15.33 -22.56
CA GLU A 227 18.94 -14.27 -23.54
C GLU A 227 19.24 -12.92 -22.87
N ASN A 228 18.87 -12.75 -21.60
CA ASN A 228 18.97 -11.51 -20.84
C ASN A 228 18.39 -10.29 -21.61
N LYS A 229 17.21 -10.48 -22.22
CA LYS A 229 16.60 -9.52 -23.16
C LYS A 229 15.16 -9.22 -22.82
N TRP A 230 14.84 -7.92 -22.81
CA TRP A 230 13.48 -7.41 -22.64
C TRP A 230 12.72 -7.35 -23.97
N TYR A 231 11.44 -7.70 -23.89
CA TYR A 231 10.45 -7.59 -24.96
C TYR A 231 9.35 -6.64 -24.49
N ILE A 232 9.21 -5.50 -25.15
CA ILE A 232 8.16 -4.51 -24.86
C ILE A 232 6.90 -4.93 -25.63
N ILE A 233 5.76 -4.86 -24.96
CA ILE A 233 4.44 -5.18 -25.51
C ILE A 233 3.54 -3.93 -25.49
N ALA A 234 2.30 -4.06 -25.97
CA ALA A 234 1.34 -2.97 -25.97
C ALA A 234 1.12 -2.44 -24.54
N ASP A 235 1.03 -1.10 -24.43
CA ASP A 235 0.69 -0.44 -23.17
C ASP A 235 -0.63 -1.02 -22.62
N ALA A 236 -0.69 -1.22 -21.31
CA ALA A 236 -1.91 -1.61 -20.61
C ALA A 236 -3.07 -0.65 -20.94
N PRO A 237 -4.32 -1.12 -21.02
CA PRO A 237 -5.47 -0.29 -21.36
C PRO A 237 -5.77 0.81 -20.32
N PHE A 238 -5.21 0.71 -19.11
CA PHE A 238 -5.37 1.64 -18.00
C PHE A 238 -4.14 1.61 -17.09
N PRO A 239 -3.90 2.64 -16.24
CA PRO A 239 -2.85 2.63 -15.22
C PRO A 239 -2.97 1.42 -14.29
N VAL A 240 -1.88 0.67 -14.13
CA VAL A 240 -1.88 -0.61 -13.41
C VAL A 240 -1.68 -0.39 -11.91
N ILE A 241 -2.57 -0.93 -11.10
CA ILE A 241 -2.40 -0.95 -9.63
C ILE A 241 -1.54 -2.13 -9.21
N ASP A 242 -1.83 -3.32 -9.75
CA ASP A 242 -1.12 -4.55 -9.45
C ASP A 242 -1.23 -5.54 -10.63
N ILE A 243 -0.29 -6.49 -10.69
CA ILE A 243 -0.17 -7.47 -11.77
C ILE A 243 0.05 -8.88 -11.21
N ALA A 244 -0.59 -9.86 -11.85
CA ALA A 244 -0.38 -11.29 -11.63
C ALA A 244 -0.17 -12.00 -12.98
N GLY A 245 -0.09 -13.33 -12.95
CA GLY A 245 0.14 -14.16 -14.13
C GLY A 245 1.61 -14.49 -14.39
N ASN A 246 1.86 -15.13 -15.52
CA ASN A 246 3.19 -15.60 -15.91
C ASN A 246 3.32 -15.66 -17.45
N ASN A 247 4.52 -15.86 -17.99
CA ASN A 247 4.69 -15.81 -19.44
C ASN A 247 4.10 -17.00 -20.22
N ALA A 248 3.61 -18.05 -19.56
CA ALA A 248 2.94 -19.16 -20.23
C ALA A 248 1.49 -18.82 -20.56
N THR A 249 0.77 -18.17 -19.65
CA THR A 249 -0.65 -17.81 -19.80
C THR A 249 -0.88 -16.31 -19.92
N GLY A 250 0.20 -15.54 -19.81
CA GLY A 250 0.27 -14.09 -19.90
C GLY A 250 -0.13 -13.35 -18.62
N PRO A 251 -0.06 -12.01 -18.63
CA PRO A 251 -0.34 -11.18 -17.47
C PRO A 251 -1.83 -10.98 -17.25
N VAL A 252 -2.19 -10.73 -15.99
CA VAL A 252 -3.49 -10.22 -15.56
C VAL A 252 -3.25 -8.96 -14.74
N ILE A 253 -3.96 -7.89 -15.02
CA ILE A 253 -3.77 -6.60 -14.36
C ILE A 253 -5.09 -6.09 -13.78
N ILE A 254 -4.96 -5.39 -12.65
CA ILE A 254 -6.04 -4.61 -12.04
C ILE A 254 -5.71 -3.11 -12.15
N GLY A 255 -6.76 -2.30 -12.29
CA GLY A 255 -6.66 -0.85 -12.39
C GLY A 255 -7.71 -0.15 -11.54
N GLN A 256 -7.69 1.18 -11.58
CA GLN A 256 -8.70 2.00 -10.91
C GLN A 256 -10.12 1.70 -11.43
N ASN A 257 -11.14 2.11 -10.66
CA ASN A 257 -12.54 1.95 -11.03
C ASN A 257 -12.93 0.50 -11.35
N ARG A 258 -12.34 -0.45 -10.58
CA ARG A 258 -12.62 -1.89 -10.66
C ARG A 258 -12.21 -2.54 -11.98
N LYS A 259 -11.37 -1.89 -12.78
CA LYS A 259 -11.00 -2.38 -14.12
C LYS A 259 -10.04 -3.55 -14.05
N MET A 260 -10.25 -4.51 -14.95
CA MET A 260 -9.37 -5.66 -15.15
C MET A 260 -9.12 -5.92 -16.62
N ALA A 261 -7.92 -6.40 -16.92
CA ALA A 261 -7.55 -6.83 -18.25
C ALA A 261 -6.50 -7.94 -18.18
N TYR A 262 -6.41 -8.71 -19.25
CA TYR A 262 -5.38 -9.71 -19.43
C TYR A 262 -4.84 -9.71 -20.85
N MET A 263 -3.70 -10.35 -21.01
CA MET A 263 -3.19 -10.75 -22.32
C MET A 263 -2.84 -12.23 -22.22
N ASP A 264 -3.30 -13.04 -23.16
CA ASP A 264 -3.06 -14.49 -23.21
C ASP A 264 -2.14 -14.89 -24.37
N ASN A 265 -1.80 -13.96 -25.26
CA ASN A 265 -0.93 -14.20 -26.40
C ASN A 265 -0.04 -12.98 -26.71
N TYR A 266 1.24 -13.06 -26.33
CA TYR A 266 2.22 -12.01 -26.62
C TYR A 266 2.47 -11.79 -28.12
N LYS A 267 2.18 -12.77 -28.99
CA LYS A 267 2.32 -12.59 -30.45
C LYS A 267 1.19 -11.75 -31.01
N GLU A 268 -0.03 -11.93 -30.50
CA GLU A 268 -1.18 -11.09 -30.86
C GLU A 268 -1.01 -9.70 -30.27
N ASN A 269 -0.43 -9.59 -29.07
CA ASN A 269 -0.11 -8.32 -28.42
C ASN A 269 -1.35 -7.42 -28.21
N ILE A 270 -2.47 -8.05 -27.82
CA ILE A 270 -3.75 -7.39 -27.62
C ILE A 270 -4.22 -7.66 -26.19
N TRP A 271 -4.55 -6.58 -25.48
CA TRP A 271 -5.21 -6.65 -24.18
C TRP A 271 -6.70 -6.94 -24.34
N LYS A 272 -7.21 -7.84 -23.50
CA LYS A 272 -8.61 -8.22 -23.41
C LYS A 272 -9.17 -7.74 -22.07
N LEU A 273 -10.30 -7.05 -22.08
CA LEU A 273 -10.97 -6.59 -20.86
C LEU A 273 -11.74 -7.76 -20.23
N ILE A 274 -11.70 -7.83 -18.89
CA ILE A 274 -12.52 -8.75 -18.07
C ILE A 274 -13.60 -7.91 -17.39
N ALA A 275 -14.69 -8.51 -16.90
CA ALA A 275 -15.65 -7.73 -16.14
C ALA A 275 -15.01 -7.12 -14.89
N ASP A 276 -15.62 -6.01 -14.49
CA ASP A 276 -15.14 -5.24 -13.35
C ASP A 276 -15.12 -6.12 -12.08
N THR A 277 -14.16 -5.86 -11.20
CA THR A 277 -14.14 -6.48 -9.87
C THR A 277 -15.41 -6.14 -9.10
N PRO A 278 -15.84 -7.00 -8.15
CA PRO A 278 -17.06 -6.76 -7.38
C PRO A 278 -16.99 -5.45 -6.60
N TYR A 279 -15.79 -5.05 -6.18
CA TYR A 279 -15.48 -3.83 -5.43
C TYR A 279 -14.09 -3.29 -5.80
N PRO A 280 -13.72 -2.06 -5.41
CA PRO A 280 -12.38 -1.55 -5.63
C PRO A 280 -11.31 -2.41 -4.97
N VAL A 281 -10.33 -2.87 -5.76
CA VAL A 281 -9.25 -3.77 -5.33
C VAL A 281 -7.89 -3.10 -5.48
N TYR A 282 -6.92 -3.56 -4.71
CA TYR A 282 -5.56 -3.00 -4.71
C TYR A 282 -4.44 -4.05 -4.85
N GLN A 283 -4.77 -5.35 -4.79
CA GLN A 283 -3.81 -6.44 -4.97
C GLN A 283 -4.45 -7.61 -5.71
N ILE A 284 -3.65 -8.35 -6.49
CA ILE A 284 -4.07 -9.53 -7.27
C ILE A 284 -3.01 -10.64 -7.21
N THR A 285 -3.45 -11.90 -7.22
CA THR A 285 -2.59 -13.08 -7.43
C THR A 285 -3.30 -14.11 -8.31
N GLY A 286 -2.58 -15.15 -8.75
CA GLY A 286 -3.09 -16.20 -9.64
C GLY A 286 -2.67 -16.02 -11.10
N THR A 287 -3.38 -16.68 -12.01
CA THR A 287 -3.07 -16.74 -13.46
C THR A 287 -4.34 -16.68 -14.31
N ASN A 288 -4.19 -16.46 -15.62
CA ASN A 288 -5.34 -16.42 -16.53
C ASN A 288 -6.09 -17.77 -16.62
N ASP A 289 -5.36 -18.88 -16.52
CA ASP A 289 -5.85 -20.25 -16.71
C ASP A 289 -6.20 -20.98 -15.40
N GLY A 290 -5.59 -20.58 -14.28
CA GLY A 290 -5.89 -21.11 -12.94
C GLY A 290 -6.76 -20.17 -12.10
N GLY A 291 -7.25 -19.10 -12.72
CA GLY A 291 -8.05 -18.06 -12.10
C GLY A 291 -7.26 -17.11 -11.20
N VAL A 292 -7.96 -16.09 -10.73
CA VAL A 292 -7.37 -14.96 -9.99
C VAL A 292 -8.05 -14.73 -8.66
N ILE A 293 -7.28 -14.21 -7.71
CA ILE A 293 -7.77 -13.78 -6.41
C ILE A 293 -7.39 -12.32 -6.22
N VAL A 294 -8.35 -11.50 -5.80
CA VAL A 294 -8.19 -10.07 -5.56
C VAL A 294 -8.54 -9.71 -4.12
N CYS A 295 -7.91 -8.67 -3.61
CA CYS A 295 -8.19 -8.11 -2.29
C CYS A 295 -8.53 -6.61 -2.42
N GLY A 296 -9.55 -6.18 -1.68
CA GLY A 296 -10.09 -4.83 -1.79
C GLY A 296 -10.99 -4.43 -0.63
N LYS A 297 -11.50 -3.20 -0.70
CA LYS A 297 -12.41 -2.65 0.33
C LYS A 297 -13.85 -3.03 -0.02
N ILE A 298 -14.52 -3.78 0.85
CA ILE A 298 -15.93 -4.14 0.68
C ILE A 298 -16.81 -2.87 0.84
N PRO A 299 -17.71 -2.55 -0.11
CA PRO A 299 -18.64 -1.43 0.01
C PRO A 299 -19.65 -1.65 1.15
N GLY A 300 -19.88 -0.64 1.98
CA GLY A 300 -20.92 -0.68 3.02
C GLY A 300 -20.46 -1.12 4.41
N THR A 301 -19.19 -1.49 4.61
CA THR A 301 -18.59 -1.46 5.94
C THR A 301 -18.21 -0.03 6.28
N VAL A 302 -18.86 0.52 7.30
CA VAL A 302 -18.60 1.88 7.80
C VAL A 302 -17.21 1.88 8.43
N ALA A 303 -16.20 2.22 7.65
CA ALA A 303 -15.02 2.85 8.22
C ALA A 303 -15.48 4.25 8.65
N THR A 304 -15.41 4.57 9.94
CA THR A 304 -15.35 5.97 10.36
C THR A 304 -14.20 6.60 9.57
N ASP A 305 -14.45 7.76 8.96
CA ASP A 305 -13.48 8.53 8.16
C ASP A 305 -12.18 8.79 8.95
N SER A 306 -11.25 7.84 8.91
CA SER A 306 -9.90 8.01 9.45
C SER A 306 -8.94 6.88 9.06
N GLU A 307 -8.99 6.34 7.83
CA GLU A 307 -7.84 5.65 7.20
C GLU A 307 -8.17 5.19 5.76
N ARG A 308 -7.47 5.77 4.79
CA ARG A 308 -7.47 5.37 3.37
C ARG A 308 -6.63 4.08 3.20
N PRO A 309 -6.95 3.20 2.23
CA PRO A 309 -6.27 1.91 2.08
C PRO A 309 -4.78 2.07 1.71
N VAL A 310 -3.93 1.23 2.31
CA VAL A 310 -2.46 1.24 2.16
C VAL A 310 -2.01 0.35 0.98
N ARG A 311 -1.58 0.99 -0.10
CA ARG A 311 -0.30 0.75 -0.79
C ARG A 311 -0.11 1.83 -1.87
N GLY A 312 0.84 2.73 -1.65
CA GLY A 312 1.43 3.59 -2.69
C GLY A 312 0.46 4.39 -3.56
N ILE A 313 -0.56 5.04 -2.98
CA ILE A 313 -1.16 6.19 -3.67
C ILE A 313 -0.10 7.28 -3.60
N VAL A 314 0.58 7.49 -4.71
CA VAL A 314 1.39 8.69 -4.89
C VAL A 314 0.40 9.86 -4.86
N LEU A 315 0.37 10.61 -3.77
CA LEU A 315 -0.62 11.68 -3.59
C LEU A 315 -0.27 12.83 -4.54
N LYS A 316 -1.14 13.12 -5.51
CA LYS A 316 -0.95 14.26 -6.40
C LYS A 316 -1.05 15.53 -5.57
N THR A 317 0.05 16.25 -5.45
CA THR A 317 0.09 17.39 -4.56
C THR A 317 0.74 18.60 -5.19
N SER A 318 0.36 19.78 -4.71
CA SER A 318 1.08 21.01 -4.96
C SER A 318 1.59 21.56 -3.63
N VAL A 319 2.84 22.01 -3.62
CA VAL A 319 3.39 22.75 -2.49
C VAL A 319 3.10 24.23 -2.69
N VAL A 320 2.47 24.84 -1.70
CA VAL A 320 2.20 26.26 -1.61
C VAL A 320 3.29 26.92 -0.78
N GLU A 321 3.62 28.16 -1.14
CA GLU A 321 4.59 28.97 -0.42
C GLU A 321 4.28 29.08 1.08
N PHE A 322 5.32 28.94 1.90
CA PHE A 322 5.18 28.91 3.35
C PHE A 322 5.03 30.33 3.88
N THR A 323 4.16 30.50 4.88
CA THR A 323 4.01 31.81 5.54
C THR A 323 5.19 32.07 6.46
N GLU A 324 5.84 33.22 6.31
CA GLU A 324 6.93 33.66 7.17
C GLU A 324 6.40 34.45 8.38
N ARG A 325 6.91 34.16 9.59
CA ARG A 325 6.64 34.96 10.79
C ARG A 325 7.89 35.18 11.62
N GLY A 326 8.15 36.44 11.97
CA GLY A 326 9.38 36.85 12.65
C GLY A 326 10.50 37.20 11.67
N ASP A 327 11.54 37.87 12.16
CA ASP A 327 12.66 38.30 11.31
C ASP A 327 13.68 37.18 11.11
N LEU A 328 13.51 36.43 10.01
CA LEU A 328 14.37 35.32 9.62
C LEU A 328 15.75 35.78 9.12
N GLY A 329 15.91 37.05 8.73
CA GLY A 329 17.15 37.55 8.12
C GLY A 329 17.46 36.95 6.73
N ILE A 330 16.49 36.23 6.14
CA ILE A 330 16.56 35.64 4.79
C ILE A 330 15.40 36.19 3.98
N GLN A 331 15.70 36.73 2.80
CA GLN A 331 14.68 37.10 1.84
C GLN A 331 14.08 35.82 1.21
N ASP A 332 12.75 35.78 1.10
CA ASP A 332 12.01 34.68 0.46
C ASP A 332 12.19 33.31 1.14
N ALA A 333 12.36 33.29 2.47
CA ALA A 333 12.59 32.06 3.24
C ALA A 333 11.46 31.03 3.07
N GLY A 334 10.20 31.46 3.00
CA GLY A 334 9.04 30.62 2.79
C GLY A 334 8.99 30.03 1.37
N ALA A 335 9.49 30.77 0.39
CA ALA A 335 9.64 30.32 -0.99
C ALA A 335 10.74 29.24 -1.10
N ILE A 336 11.88 29.49 -0.47
CA ILE A 336 13.04 28.58 -0.44
C ILE A 336 12.66 27.27 0.26
N VAL A 337 11.99 27.34 1.41
CA VAL A 337 11.52 26.15 2.14
C VAL A 337 10.53 25.33 1.31
N ALA A 338 9.60 25.99 0.61
CA ALA A 338 8.65 25.30 -0.27
C ALA A 338 9.35 24.56 -1.43
N GLU A 339 10.42 25.13 -1.99
CA GLU A 339 11.21 24.50 -3.07
C GLU A 339 12.00 23.28 -2.56
N TRP A 340 12.65 23.41 -1.41
CA TRP A 340 13.34 22.29 -0.78
C TRP A 340 12.37 21.17 -0.44
N LEU A 341 11.22 21.51 0.16
CA LEU A 341 10.21 20.53 0.53
C LEU A 341 9.58 19.86 -0.70
N THR A 342 9.35 20.61 -1.79
CA THR A 342 8.92 20.04 -3.09
C THR A 342 9.88 18.96 -3.56
N THR A 343 11.18 19.28 -3.53
CA THR A 343 12.24 18.35 -3.93
C THR A 343 12.28 17.13 -3.02
N SER A 344 12.21 17.34 -1.70
CA SER A 344 12.29 16.26 -0.71
C SER A 344 11.04 15.38 -0.69
N LEU A 345 9.84 15.93 -0.86
CA LEU A 345 8.60 15.16 -0.99
C LEU A 345 8.60 14.30 -2.26
N ASN A 346 9.04 14.84 -3.40
CA ASN A 346 9.21 14.04 -4.61
C ASN A 346 10.20 12.88 -4.41
N LYS A 347 11.31 13.12 -3.69
CA LYS A 347 12.28 12.05 -3.36
C LYS A 347 11.68 10.93 -2.49
N THR A 348 10.64 11.21 -1.70
CA THR A 348 10.02 10.18 -0.83
C THR A 348 9.24 9.13 -1.64
N GLY A 349 8.79 9.46 -2.86
CA GLY A 349 7.93 8.61 -3.67
C GLY A 349 6.49 8.44 -3.14
N ALA A 350 6.14 9.11 -2.03
CA ALA A 350 4.79 9.13 -1.48
C ALA A 350 3.91 10.23 -2.09
N PHE A 351 4.51 11.22 -2.76
CA PHE A 351 3.85 12.37 -3.36
C PHE A 351 4.25 12.55 -4.83
N GLU A 352 3.30 12.93 -5.68
CA GLU A 352 3.52 13.36 -7.07
C GLU A 352 3.37 14.87 -7.04
N VAL A 353 4.49 15.58 -6.86
CA VAL A 353 4.46 17.02 -6.64
C VAL A 353 4.42 17.74 -7.99
N TYR A 354 3.28 18.38 -8.27
CA TYR A 354 3.07 19.30 -9.39
C TYR A 354 3.75 20.64 -9.08
N GLU A 355 4.06 21.42 -10.14
CA GLU A 355 4.78 22.70 -10.03
C GLU A 355 4.28 23.55 -8.85
N ARG A 356 5.24 24.16 -8.12
CA ARG A 356 4.98 25.01 -6.97
C ARG A 356 4.03 26.14 -7.34
N LEU A 357 3.08 26.41 -6.45
CA LEU A 357 2.17 27.54 -6.57
C LEU A 357 2.78 28.75 -5.83
N SER A 358 2.98 29.84 -6.56
CA SER A 358 3.22 31.14 -5.92
C SER A 358 1.88 31.70 -5.45
N LEU A 359 1.80 32.05 -4.17
CA LEU A 359 0.59 32.65 -3.61
C LEU A 359 0.25 33.97 -4.31
N SER A 360 1.25 34.77 -4.69
CA SER A 360 1.02 36.03 -5.40
C SER A 360 0.40 35.83 -6.78
N THR A 361 0.84 34.82 -7.54
CA THR A 361 0.26 34.49 -8.85
C THR A 361 -1.18 34.00 -8.75
N LEU A 362 -1.49 33.12 -7.80
CA LEU A 362 -2.87 32.66 -7.57
C LEU A 362 -3.82 33.79 -7.16
N MET A 363 -3.33 34.73 -6.35
CA MET A 363 -4.10 35.88 -5.90
C MET A 363 -4.38 36.87 -7.03
N GLU A 364 -3.41 37.09 -7.93
CA GLU A 364 -3.58 37.94 -9.11
C GLU A 364 -4.53 37.33 -10.15
N GLU A 365 -4.44 36.02 -10.38
CA GLU A 365 -5.25 35.32 -11.38
C GLU A 365 -6.72 35.13 -10.95
N HIS A 366 -6.98 34.90 -9.65
CA HIS A 366 -8.30 34.53 -9.16
C HIS A 366 -8.94 35.51 -8.15
N LYS A 367 -8.31 36.66 -7.86
CA LYS A 367 -8.81 37.69 -6.92
C LYS A 367 -9.16 37.15 -5.53
N LEU A 368 -8.38 36.18 -5.04
CA LEU A 368 -8.59 35.53 -3.75
C LEU A 368 -8.16 36.47 -2.59
N GLY A 369 -8.88 36.40 -1.46
CA GLY A 369 -8.68 37.29 -0.31
C GLY A 369 -7.44 36.96 0.52
N MET A 370 -6.81 37.98 1.12
CA MET A 370 -5.69 37.80 2.06
C MET A 370 -6.19 37.33 3.43
N THR A 371 -6.13 36.03 3.72
CA THR A 371 -6.09 35.55 5.12
C THR A 371 -5.14 34.37 5.30
N GLY A 372 -4.31 34.44 6.35
CA GLY A 372 -3.12 33.60 6.62
C GLY A 372 -3.37 32.16 7.08
N LEU A 373 -4.37 31.52 6.53
CA LEU A 373 -4.58 30.07 6.41
C LEU A 373 -5.52 29.98 5.20
N LEU A 374 -5.13 29.27 4.14
CA LEU A 374 -5.98 29.13 2.95
C LEU A 374 -7.39 28.72 3.42
N ASP A 375 -8.41 29.47 3.01
CA ASP A 375 -9.81 29.09 3.26
C ASP A 375 -10.19 27.89 2.37
N ASP A 376 -11.22 27.17 2.79
CA ASP A 376 -11.69 25.96 2.11
C ASP A 376 -12.03 26.23 0.63
N GLU A 377 -12.47 27.46 0.32
CA GLU A 377 -12.76 27.93 -1.04
C GLU A 377 -11.50 28.03 -1.91
N THR A 378 -10.41 28.58 -1.38
CA THR A 378 -9.10 28.67 -2.06
C THR A 378 -8.49 27.27 -2.28
N ILE A 379 -8.60 26.37 -1.29
CA ILE A 379 -8.12 24.98 -1.39
C ILE A 379 -8.86 24.22 -2.50
N ALA A 380 -10.19 24.35 -2.56
CA ALA A 380 -11.02 23.73 -3.58
C ALA A 380 -10.75 24.28 -4.98
N GLU A 381 -10.47 25.59 -5.11
CA GLU A 381 -10.14 26.22 -6.39
C GLU A 381 -8.77 25.75 -6.91
N ILE A 382 -7.75 25.72 -6.05
CA ILE A 382 -6.41 25.21 -6.41
C ILE A 382 -6.50 23.76 -6.89
N GLY A 383 -7.26 22.93 -6.18
CA GLY A 383 -7.53 21.55 -6.55
C GLY A 383 -8.17 21.39 -7.93
N ARG A 384 -9.19 22.21 -8.21
CA ARG A 384 -9.90 22.20 -9.50
C ARG A 384 -9.01 22.64 -10.66
N ILE A 385 -8.15 23.63 -10.45
CA ILE A 385 -7.26 24.18 -11.49
C ILE A 385 -6.16 23.18 -11.86
N ARG A 386 -5.59 22.47 -10.88
CA ARG A 386 -4.39 21.63 -11.09
C ARG A 386 -4.63 20.14 -11.09
N GLY A 387 -5.84 19.67 -10.76
CA GLY A 387 -6.14 18.25 -10.71
C GLY A 387 -5.31 17.50 -9.66
N VAL A 388 -5.02 18.19 -8.55
CA VAL A 388 -4.27 17.65 -7.41
C VAL A 388 -5.23 17.18 -6.33
N ASP A 389 -4.86 16.10 -5.65
CA ASP A 389 -5.66 15.47 -4.59
C ASP A 389 -5.41 16.13 -3.23
N ALA A 390 -4.24 16.77 -3.05
CA ALA A 390 -3.86 17.42 -1.81
C ALA A 390 -2.97 18.65 -2.01
N ILE A 391 -2.92 19.51 -1.00
CA ILE A 391 -2.04 20.68 -0.97
C ILE A 391 -1.11 20.58 0.23
N VAL A 392 0.17 20.88 0.05
CA VAL A 392 1.12 21.06 1.13
C VAL A 392 1.29 22.55 1.40
N THR A 393 1.03 22.98 2.62
CA THR A 393 1.22 24.38 3.06
C THR A 393 1.77 24.42 4.48
N GLY A 394 2.26 25.57 4.92
CA GLY A 394 2.95 25.65 6.19
C GLY A 394 3.43 27.04 6.57
N SER A 395 4.26 27.07 7.61
CA SER A 395 4.86 28.30 8.10
C SER A 395 6.31 28.12 8.55
N VAL A 396 7.12 29.14 8.32
CA VAL A 396 8.47 29.29 8.88
C VAL A 396 8.41 30.39 9.95
N ILE A 397 8.67 30.03 11.20
CA ILE A 397 8.53 30.93 12.35
C ILE A 397 9.86 31.04 13.08
N LYS A 398 10.36 32.26 13.28
CA LYS A 398 11.49 32.51 14.19
C LYS A 398 11.01 33.07 15.52
N PHE A 399 11.44 32.43 16.60
CA PHE A 399 11.17 32.86 17.97
C PHE A 399 12.45 32.78 18.81
N GLY A 400 13.05 33.95 19.08
CA GLY A 400 14.38 34.01 19.68
C GLY A 400 15.42 33.37 18.76
N ASP A 401 16.17 32.41 19.29
CA ASP A 401 17.19 31.64 18.56
C ASP A 401 16.62 30.38 17.89
N ILE A 402 15.32 30.09 18.04
CA ILE A 402 14.69 28.91 17.46
C ILE A 402 13.96 29.28 16.18
N ILE A 403 14.22 28.53 15.11
CA ILE A 403 13.48 28.58 13.85
C ILE A 403 12.66 27.28 13.74
N SER A 404 11.35 27.41 13.55
CA SER A 404 10.45 26.29 13.35
C SER A 404 9.89 26.29 11.94
N VAL A 405 9.91 25.13 11.28
CA VAL A 405 9.21 24.90 10.02
C VAL A 405 8.11 23.89 10.26
N THR A 406 6.87 24.28 10.03
CA THR A 406 5.70 23.41 10.12
C THR A 406 5.10 23.23 8.75
N ALA A 407 4.86 21.98 8.35
CA ALA A 407 4.21 21.63 7.09
C ALA A 407 2.96 20.79 7.33
N LYS A 408 1.93 21.01 6.52
CA LYS A 408 0.62 20.38 6.59
C LYS A 408 0.19 19.92 5.21
N VAL A 409 -0.27 18.67 5.11
CA VAL A 409 -0.92 18.11 3.93
C VAL A 409 -2.42 18.26 4.13
N ILE A 410 -3.10 18.91 3.21
CA ILE A 410 -4.54 19.19 3.25
C ILE A 410 -5.21 18.48 2.08
N ASP A 411 -6.26 17.72 2.35
CA ASP A 411 -7.08 17.10 1.33
C ASP A 411 -7.92 18.14 0.62
N VAL A 412 -7.85 18.19 -0.71
CA VAL A 412 -8.55 19.21 -1.51
C VAL A 412 -10.07 19.03 -1.45
N GLU A 413 -10.55 17.79 -1.45
CA GLU A 413 -11.99 17.49 -1.51
C GLU A 413 -12.69 17.83 -0.19
N THR A 414 -12.02 17.55 0.93
CA THR A 414 -12.61 17.67 2.28
C THR A 414 -12.12 18.86 3.08
N ALA A 415 -11.10 19.57 2.59
CA ALA A 415 -10.37 20.64 3.31
C ALA A 415 -9.78 20.21 4.67
N LYS A 416 -9.70 18.91 4.95
CA LYS A 416 -9.16 18.39 6.21
C LYS A 416 -7.64 18.24 6.13
N ILE A 417 -6.97 18.53 7.24
CA ILE A 417 -5.55 18.21 7.41
C ILE A 417 -5.40 16.69 7.47
N ILE A 418 -4.71 16.12 6.48
CA ILE A 418 -4.37 14.70 6.40
C ILE A 418 -3.17 14.41 7.30
N LYS A 419 -2.14 15.25 7.22
CA LYS A 419 -0.87 15.10 7.96
C LYS A 419 -0.31 16.46 8.33
N SER A 420 0.42 16.50 9.44
CA SER A 420 1.17 17.68 9.87
C SER A 420 2.45 17.22 10.57
N SER A 421 3.55 17.89 10.29
CA SER A 421 4.82 17.68 11.00
C SER A 421 5.55 19.00 11.15
N ASP A 422 6.47 19.07 12.11
CA ASP A 422 7.32 20.22 12.34
C ASP A 422 8.75 19.84 12.69
N ILE A 423 9.67 20.71 12.29
CA ILE A 423 11.06 20.69 12.74
C ILE A 423 11.36 21.98 13.49
N LYS A 424 12.33 21.92 14.40
CA LYS A 424 12.86 23.07 15.13
C LYS A 424 14.38 23.02 15.11
N VAL A 425 14.99 24.09 14.61
CA VAL A 425 16.44 24.23 14.52
C VAL A 425 16.88 25.51 15.21
N THR A 426 18.13 25.54 15.68
CA THR A 426 18.75 26.76 16.23
C THR A 426 19.72 27.41 15.26
N ASP A 427 20.22 26.66 14.28
CA ASP A 427 21.01 27.18 13.16
C ASP A 427 20.19 27.14 11.87
N ILE A 428 20.17 28.26 11.15
CA ILE A 428 19.46 28.42 9.89
C ILE A 428 19.99 27.50 8.78
N ASN A 429 21.26 27.10 8.86
CA ASN A 429 21.87 26.17 7.89
C ASN A 429 21.32 24.74 8.03
N GLU A 430 20.82 24.37 9.22
CA GLU A 430 20.25 23.04 9.51
C GLU A 430 18.84 22.87 8.94
N ILE A 431 18.19 23.95 8.49
CA ILE A 431 16.86 23.88 7.86
C ILE A 431 16.91 22.92 6.67
N SER A 432 17.95 22.99 5.83
CA SER A 432 18.07 22.15 4.64
C SER A 432 18.01 20.64 4.96
N SER A 433 18.77 20.18 5.97
CA SER A 433 18.72 18.80 6.47
C SER A 433 17.41 18.47 7.16
N GLY A 434 16.84 19.42 7.92
CA GLY A 434 15.56 19.22 8.59
C GLY A 434 14.40 19.08 7.61
N ILE A 435 14.47 19.68 6.42
CA ILE A 435 13.41 19.52 5.40
C ILE A 435 13.34 18.09 4.86
N ASP A 436 14.47 17.38 4.75
CA ASP A 436 14.47 15.97 4.37
C ASP A 436 13.80 15.10 5.44
N GLU A 437 14.04 15.38 6.72
CA GLU A 437 13.35 14.74 7.84
C GLU A 437 11.85 15.05 7.81
N LEU A 438 11.48 16.33 7.66
CA LEU A 438 10.10 16.78 7.57
C LEU A 438 9.35 16.10 6.43
N ALA A 439 9.95 15.99 5.25
CA ALA A 439 9.39 15.27 4.11
C ALA A 439 9.22 13.77 4.41
N GLY A 440 10.21 13.17 5.08
CA GLY A 440 10.13 11.80 5.55
C GLY A 440 8.97 11.56 6.51
N GLU A 441 8.76 12.42 7.50
CA GLU A 441 7.63 12.33 8.44
C GLU A 441 6.28 12.51 7.75
N LEU A 442 6.17 13.44 6.80
CA LEU A 442 4.94 13.59 6.01
C LEU A 442 4.67 12.38 5.09
N ALA A 443 5.72 11.67 4.69
CA ALA A 443 5.62 10.48 3.85
C ALA A 443 5.40 9.17 4.63
N ARG A 444 5.78 9.11 5.92
CA ARG A 444 5.58 7.93 6.79
C ARG A 444 4.10 7.67 7.02
N GLU A 445 3.70 6.39 7.05
CA GLU A 445 2.31 5.94 7.24
C GLU A 445 1.66 6.58 8.47
#